data_AF-A0A7K6CVH0-F1
#
_entry.id   AF-A0A7K6CVH0-F1
#
_cell.length_a   1.000
_cell.length_b   1.000
_cell.length_c   1.000
_cell.angle_alpha   90.00
_cell.angle_beta   90.00
_cell.angle_gamma   90.00
#
_symmetry.space_group_name_H-M   'P 1'
#
loop_
_entity.id
_entity.type
_entity.pdbx_description
1 polymer ?
#
loop_
_entity_poly.entity_id
_entity_poly.type
_entity_poly.pdbx_seq_one_letter_code
_entity_poly.pdbx_strand_id
1 'polypeptide(L)'
;VKKLLTFLTCLYFLPQVCGSIILGVSIWIRVSKDAQQVNACNSSLFAGVDLLIAVGAIIMVLGFLGCCGAVRESGCMLMLFFIGLLLILILQVTGGILGAVYKSQTEASLNQTLMESVKALQSTTGEHKEFQEEFQKFEKKNQCCGLLNGPTDWGMNFKSSSSKICQCEVEKPSLSDLCTRYDDRYIYKR
;
A
#
# COMPACT_ATOMS: atom_id res chain seq x y z
N VAL A 1 -11.25 36.89 -9.77
CA VAL A 1 -9.95 36.75 -9.05
C VAL A 1 -10.13 36.19 -7.64
N LYS A 2 -10.81 36.87 -6.69
CA LYS A 2 -10.99 36.36 -5.30
C LYS A 2 -11.67 34.97 -5.22
N LYS A 3 -12.76 34.74 -5.96
CA LYS A 3 -13.42 33.41 -6.03
C LYS A 3 -12.52 32.29 -6.60
N LEU A 4 -11.65 32.64 -7.55
CA LEU A 4 -10.69 31.72 -8.16
C LEU A 4 -9.56 31.38 -7.17
N LEU A 5 -9.07 32.39 -6.43
CA LEU A 5 -8.05 32.21 -5.41
C LEU A 5 -8.54 31.34 -4.26
N THR A 6 -9.76 31.58 -3.76
CA THR A 6 -10.38 30.73 -2.71
C THR A 6 -10.58 29.28 -3.17
N PHE A 7 -11.02 29.08 -4.42
CA PHE A 7 -11.16 27.74 -4.99
C PHE A 7 -9.81 27.01 -5.07
N LEU A 8 -8.74 27.71 -5.52
CA LEU A 8 -7.38 27.16 -5.55
C LEU A 8 -6.89 26.80 -4.14
N THR A 9 -7.09 27.65 -3.13
CA THR A 9 -6.68 27.37 -1.76
C THR A 9 -7.40 26.14 -1.18
N CYS A 10 -8.70 25.98 -1.44
CA CYS A 10 -9.44 24.77 -1.05
C CYS A 10 -8.89 23.50 -1.73
N LEU A 11 -8.46 23.61 -2.98
CA LEU A 11 -7.91 22.49 -3.76
C LEU A 11 -6.55 22.03 -3.22
N TYR A 12 -5.74 22.94 -2.68
CA TYR A 12 -4.47 22.60 -2.00
C TYR A 12 -4.64 22.13 -0.55
N PHE A 13 -5.72 22.52 0.12
CA PHE A 13 -5.95 22.15 1.53
C PHE A 13 -6.29 20.67 1.71
N LEU A 14 -7.07 20.09 0.80
CA LEU A 14 -7.42 18.65 0.84
C LEU A 14 -6.19 17.73 0.82
N PRO A 15 -5.26 17.84 -0.15
CA PRO A 15 -4.07 17.00 -0.16
C PRO A 15 -3.12 17.27 1.03
N GLN A 16 -3.10 18.48 1.59
CA GLN A 16 -2.33 18.79 2.81
C GLN A 16 -2.82 17.99 4.02
N VAL A 17 -4.14 17.89 4.20
CA VAL A 17 -4.75 17.12 5.31
C VAL A 17 -4.46 15.63 5.11
N CYS A 18 -4.64 15.12 3.89
CA CYS A 18 -4.30 13.73 3.58
C CYS A 18 -2.81 13.43 3.85
N GLY A 19 -1.89 14.30 3.41
CA GLY A 19 -0.46 14.13 3.66
C GLY A 19 -0.10 14.12 5.15
N SER A 20 -0.76 14.96 5.95
CA SER A 20 -0.57 15.00 7.41
C SER A 20 -1.05 13.71 8.09
N ILE A 21 -2.18 13.16 7.66
CA ILE A 21 -2.70 11.87 8.16
C ILE A 21 -1.73 10.75 7.80
N ILE A 22 -1.28 10.68 6.54
CA ILE A 22 -0.33 9.65 6.07
C ILE A 22 0.97 9.72 6.88
N LEU A 23 1.52 10.91 7.08
CA LEU A 23 2.71 11.11 7.92
C LEU A 23 2.49 10.61 9.35
N GLY A 24 1.40 11.02 9.98
CA GLY A 24 1.08 10.64 11.35
C GLY A 24 0.96 9.12 11.51
N VAL A 25 0.24 8.47 10.59
CA VAL A 25 0.09 7.00 10.57
C VAL A 25 1.43 6.31 10.33
N SER A 26 2.25 6.82 9.40
CA SER A 26 3.54 6.20 9.08
C SER A 26 4.53 6.30 10.25
N ILE A 27 4.57 7.44 10.93
CA ILE A 27 5.38 7.62 12.15
C ILE A 27 4.87 6.74 13.29
N TRP A 28 3.54 6.64 13.45
CA TRP A 28 2.94 5.75 14.44
C TRP A 28 3.36 4.29 14.22
N ILE A 29 3.24 3.80 12.98
CA ILE A 29 3.68 2.44 12.61
C ILE A 29 5.19 2.26 12.86
N ARG A 30 6.00 3.28 12.63
CA ARG A 30 7.46 3.21 12.85
C ARG A 30 7.83 3.09 14.34
N VAL A 31 7.06 3.70 15.23
CA VAL A 31 7.35 3.82 16.67
C VAL A 31 6.68 2.73 17.51
N SER A 32 5.55 2.17 17.07
CA SER A 32 4.85 1.12 17.81
C SER A 32 5.71 -0.14 17.95
N LYS A 33 5.89 -0.61 19.19
CA LYS A 33 6.71 -1.79 19.51
C LYS A 33 6.17 -3.08 18.88
N ASP A 34 4.85 -3.22 18.81
CA ASP A 34 4.19 -4.34 18.13
C ASP A 34 4.53 -4.36 16.62
N ALA A 35 4.52 -3.19 15.98
CA ALA A 35 4.91 -3.04 14.58
C ALA A 35 6.42 -3.27 14.37
N GLN A 36 7.26 -2.92 15.34
CA GLN A 36 8.71 -3.12 15.26
C GLN A 36 9.09 -4.62 15.26
N GLN A 37 8.31 -5.47 15.94
CA GLN A 37 8.51 -6.93 15.95
C GLN A 37 8.04 -7.58 14.64
N VAL A 38 6.90 -7.17 14.08
CA VAL A 38 6.40 -7.61 12.77
C VAL A 38 7.33 -7.15 11.63
N ASN A 39 7.89 -5.95 11.74
CA ASN A 39 8.77 -5.35 10.74
C ASN A 39 10.21 -5.87 10.83
N ALA A 40 10.70 -6.31 12.01
CA ALA A 40 12.05 -6.89 12.17
C ALA A 40 12.24 -8.19 11.37
N CYS A 41 11.16 -8.93 11.13
CA CYS A 41 11.18 -10.11 10.27
C CYS A 41 11.13 -9.80 8.77
N ASN A 42 10.67 -8.61 8.37
CA ASN A 42 10.45 -8.23 6.97
C ASN A 42 11.12 -6.87 6.67
N SER A 43 12.39 -6.90 6.31
CA SER A 43 13.19 -5.71 5.95
C SER A 43 12.51 -4.82 4.88
N SER A 44 11.76 -5.44 3.97
CA SER A 44 10.99 -4.77 2.92
C SER A 44 9.85 -3.89 3.45
N LEU A 45 9.23 -4.24 4.59
CA LEU A 45 8.16 -3.43 5.18
C LEU A 45 8.71 -2.16 5.84
N PHE A 46 9.88 -2.24 6.49
CA PHE A 46 10.55 -1.05 7.00
C PHE A 46 10.89 -0.04 5.90
N ALA A 47 11.41 -0.53 4.78
CA ALA A 47 11.71 0.31 3.62
C ALA A 47 10.45 1.00 3.07
N GLY A 48 9.31 0.30 3.04
CA GLY A 48 8.02 0.85 2.63
C GLY A 48 7.50 1.95 3.57
N VAL A 49 7.57 1.74 4.89
CA VAL A 49 7.15 2.74 5.89
C VAL A 49 8.04 3.99 5.83
N ASP A 50 9.36 3.82 5.69
CA ASP A 50 10.28 4.95 5.58
C ASP A 50 10.04 5.77 4.31
N LEU A 51 9.70 5.09 3.19
CA LEU A 51 9.31 5.76 1.96
C LEU A 51 7.99 6.54 2.13
N LEU A 52 6.99 5.97 2.82
CA LEU A 52 5.73 6.67 3.14
C LEU A 52 5.97 7.92 4.01
N ILE A 53 6.89 7.87 4.98
CA ILE A 53 7.29 9.03 5.77
C ILE A 53 7.92 10.10 4.86
N ALA A 54 8.86 9.72 4.00
CA ALA A 54 9.52 10.65 3.09
C ALA A 54 8.53 11.33 2.13
N VAL A 55 7.64 10.54 1.50
CA VAL A 55 6.62 11.05 0.58
C VAL A 55 5.63 11.98 1.31
N GLY A 56 5.15 11.57 2.49
CA GLY A 56 4.25 12.38 3.29
C GLY A 56 4.88 13.74 3.68
N ALA A 57 6.16 13.75 4.04
CA ALA A 57 6.89 14.97 4.40
C ALA A 57 7.01 15.92 3.21
N ILE A 58 7.33 15.39 2.03
CA ILE A 58 7.42 16.17 0.79
C ILE A 58 6.06 16.80 0.45
N ILE A 59 4.97 16.02 0.53
CA ILE A 59 3.61 16.51 0.27
C ILE A 59 3.25 17.64 1.25
N MET A 60 3.57 17.49 2.53
CA MET A 60 3.28 18.50 3.55
C MET A 60 4.04 19.81 3.30
N VAL A 61 5.33 19.73 2.93
CA VAL A 61 6.15 20.91 2.62
C VAL A 61 5.65 21.60 1.36
N LEU A 62 5.42 20.85 0.28
CA LEU A 62 4.97 21.43 -0.99
C LEU A 62 3.56 22.01 -0.89
N GLY A 63 2.65 21.37 -0.17
CA GLY A 63 1.32 21.92 0.03
C GLY A 63 1.30 23.16 0.94
N PHE A 64 2.21 23.25 1.93
CA PHE A 64 2.40 24.48 2.71
C PHE A 64 2.93 25.63 1.82
N LEU A 65 3.95 25.36 1.01
CA LEU A 65 4.50 26.34 0.05
C LEU A 65 3.45 26.78 -0.97
N GLY A 66 2.65 25.86 -1.49
CA GLY A 66 1.56 26.16 -2.43
C GLY A 66 0.45 27.01 -1.81
N CYS A 67 -0.02 26.64 -0.61
CA CYS A 67 -1.06 27.39 0.09
C CYS A 67 -0.58 28.79 0.52
N CYS A 68 0.57 28.88 1.19
CA CYS A 68 1.14 30.16 1.61
C CYS A 68 1.58 31.03 0.44
N GLY A 69 2.11 30.44 -0.64
CA GLY A 69 2.49 31.14 -1.86
C GLY A 69 1.30 31.79 -2.56
N ALA A 70 0.17 31.07 -2.63
CA ALA A 70 -1.08 31.60 -3.20
C ALA A 70 -1.69 32.71 -2.34
N VAL A 71 -1.68 32.57 -1.00
CA VAL A 71 -2.27 33.57 -0.09
C VAL A 71 -1.41 34.83 0.02
N ARG A 72 -0.07 34.69 0.05
CA ARG A 72 0.86 35.82 0.19
C ARG A 72 1.21 36.49 -1.13
N GLU A 73 0.69 35.99 -2.26
CA GLU A 73 1.02 36.45 -3.62
C GLU A 73 2.55 36.57 -3.84
N SER A 74 3.31 35.71 -3.16
CA SER A 74 4.77 35.80 -3.08
C SER A 74 5.39 34.98 -4.19
N GLY A 75 5.97 35.67 -5.17
CA GLY A 75 6.64 35.04 -6.31
C GLY A 75 7.75 34.07 -5.90
N CYS A 76 8.52 34.38 -4.85
CA CYS A 76 9.61 33.51 -4.37
C CYS A 76 9.08 32.16 -3.84
N MET A 77 8.01 32.17 -3.03
CA MET A 77 7.40 30.93 -2.53
C MET A 77 6.77 30.10 -3.65
N LEU A 78 6.12 30.76 -4.61
CA LEU A 78 5.54 30.08 -5.77
C LEU A 78 6.63 29.50 -6.70
N MET A 79 7.76 30.20 -6.84
CA MET A 79 8.91 29.73 -7.60
C MET A 79 9.53 28.48 -6.97
N LEU A 80 9.71 28.46 -5.65
CA LEU A 80 10.19 27.27 -4.92
C LEU A 80 9.24 26.09 -5.06
N PHE A 81 7.92 26.33 -5.01
CA PHE A 81 6.92 25.29 -5.27
C PHE A 81 7.06 24.72 -6.69
N PHE A 82 7.19 25.58 -7.70
CA PHE A 82 7.35 25.14 -9.09
C PHE A 82 8.65 24.35 -9.31
N ILE A 83 9.77 24.81 -8.75
CA ILE A 83 11.05 24.09 -8.79
C ILE A 83 10.91 22.71 -8.12
N GLY A 84 10.26 22.65 -6.95
CA GLY A 84 10.00 21.39 -6.25
C GLY A 84 9.18 20.40 -7.09
N LEU A 85 8.10 20.87 -7.72
CA LEU A 85 7.30 20.05 -8.63
C LEU A 85 8.11 19.56 -9.84
N LEU A 86 8.95 20.41 -10.41
CA LEU A 86 9.81 20.06 -11.54
C LEU A 86 10.83 18.97 -11.16
N LEU A 87 11.43 19.07 -9.97
CA LEU A 87 12.34 18.03 -9.45
C LEU A 87 11.62 16.70 -9.24
N ILE A 88 10.41 16.71 -8.68
CA ILE A 88 9.59 15.50 -8.53
C ILE A 88 9.26 14.89 -9.89
N LEU A 89 8.94 15.71 -10.89
CA LEU A 89 8.64 15.22 -12.23
C LEU A 89 9.86 14.54 -12.86
N ILE A 90 11.06 15.12 -12.71
CA ILE A 90 12.30 14.49 -13.17
C ILE A 90 12.54 13.15 -12.45
N LEU A 91 12.32 13.10 -11.13
CA LEU A 91 12.44 11.86 -10.35
C LEU A 91 11.43 10.80 -10.78
N GLN A 92 10.18 11.18 -11.04
CA GLN A 92 9.12 10.26 -11.51
C GLN A 92 9.45 9.70 -12.90
N VAL A 93 9.89 10.55 -13.83
CA VAL A 93 10.30 10.11 -15.18
C VAL A 93 11.50 9.17 -15.08
N THR A 94 12.51 9.53 -14.28
CA THR A 94 13.69 8.69 -14.07
C THR A 94 13.32 7.35 -13.45
N GLY A 95 12.50 7.35 -12.39
CA GLY A 95 11.99 6.14 -11.76
C GLY A 95 11.16 5.29 -12.71
N GLY A 96 10.32 5.90 -13.54
CA GLY A 96 9.53 5.20 -14.56
C GLY A 96 10.40 4.52 -15.63
N ILE A 97 11.43 5.23 -16.13
CA ILE A 97 12.38 4.67 -17.10
C ILE A 97 13.17 3.53 -16.46
N LEU A 98 13.72 3.72 -15.25
CA LEU A 98 14.46 2.67 -14.54
C LEU A 98 13.56 1.46 -14.25
N GLY A 99 12.32 1.68 -13.83
CA GLY A 99 11.36 0.60 -13.60
C GLY A 99 11.03 -0.18 -14.88
N ALA A 100 10.95 0.50 -16.02
CA ALA A 100 10.74 -0.16 -17.30
C ALA A 100 11.97 -0.96 -17.76
N VAL A 101 13.18 -0.41 -17.61
CA VAL A 101 14.44 -1.04 -18.03
C VAL A 101 14.77 -2.25 -17.14
N TYR A 102 14.62 -2.11 -15.83
CA TYR A 102 14.96 -3.15 -14.85
C TYR A 102 13.77 -4.05 -14.50
N LYS A 103 12.74 -4.13 -15.36
CA LYS A 103 11.50 -4.85 -15.11
C LYS A 103 11.75 -6.29 -14.60
N SER A 104 12.63 -7.03 -15.26
CA SER A 104 12.94 -8.42 -14.88
C SER A 104 13.58 -8.54 -13.49
N GLN A 105 14.45 -7.60 -13.13
CA GLN A 105 15.07 -7.57 -11.80
C GLN A 105 14.05 -7.15 -10.74
N THR A 106 13.20 -6.16 -11.03
CA THR A 106 12.12 -5.77 -10.12
C THR A 106 11.10 -6.89 -9.91
N GLU A 107 10.77 -7.68 -10.94
CA GLU A 107 9.92 -8.86 -10.82
C GLU A 107 10.57 -9.94 -9.95
N ALA A 108 11.88 -10.17 -10.09
CA ALA A 108 12.61 -11.11 -9.25
C ALA A 108 12.62 -10.68 -7.77
N SER A 109 12.94 -9.41 -7.48
CA SER A 109 12.90 -8.89 -6.11
C SER A 109 11.48 -8.89 -5.53
N LEU A 110 10.48 -8.52 -6.32
CA LEU A 110 9.08 -8.57 -5.89
C LEU A 110 8.66 -10.01 -5.55
N ASN A 111 9.02 -10.98 -6.39
CA ASN A 111 8.73 -12.38 -6.13
C ASN A 111 9.40 -12.88 -4.84
N GLN A 112 10.61 -12.42 -4.53
CA GLN A 112 11.27 -12.74 -3.25
C GLN A 112 10.47 -12.19 -2.05
N THR A 113 10.07 -10.92 -2.08
CA THR A 113 9.24 -10.32 -1.02
C THR A 113 7.88 -11.01 -0.89
N LEU A 114 7.27 -11.41 -2.01
CA LEU A 114 6.03 -12.17 -2.00
C LEU A 114 6.23 -13.57 -1.41
N MET A 115 7.35 -14.23 -1.68
CA MET A 115 7.68 -15.51 -1.06
C MET A 115 7.89 -15.40 0.46
N GLU A 116 8.50 -14.31 0.94
CA GLU A 116 8.59 -14.03 2.38
C GLU A 116 7.21 -13.84 3.01
N SER A 117 6.32 -13.13 2.31
CA SER A 117 4.93 -12.95 2.74
C SER A 117 4.18 -14.29 2.79
N VAL A 118 4.38 -15.18 1.83
CA VAL A 118 3.81 -16.54 1.85
C VAL A 118 4.36 -17.34 3.05
N LYS A 119 5.66 -17.25 3.35
CA LYS A 119 6.22 -17.89 4.56
C LYS A 119 5.57 -17.37 5.84
N ALA A 120 5.25 -16.07 5.92
CA ALA A 120 4.51 -15.50 7.04
C ALA A 120 3.08 -16.06 7.16
N LEU A 121 2.40 -16.32 6.02
CA LEU A 121 1.08 -16.98 6.01
C LEU A 121 1.14 -18.45 6.47
N GLN A 122 2.22 -19.16 6.15
CA GLN A 122 2.43 -20.56 6.56
C GLN A 122 2.96 -20.70 7.99
N SER A 123 3.50 -19.62 8.57
CA SER A 123 4.06 -19.65 9.91
C SER A 123 2.99 -19.98 10.95
N THR A 124 3.31 -20.89 11.85
CA THR A 124 2.46 -21.27 12.99
C THR A 124 2.80 -20.47 14.26
N THR A 125 3.83 -19.62 14.20
CA THR A 125 4.27 -18.78 15.31
C THR A 125 3.29 -17.64 15.54
N GLY A 126 3.08 -17.25 16.80
CA GLY A 126 2.16 -16.17 17.19
C GLY A 126 2.48 -14.80 16.57
N GLU A 127 3.73 -14.59 16.14
CA GLU A 127 4.23 -13.31 15.62
C GLU A 127 3.55 -12.85 14.31
N HIS A 128 3.02 -13.78 13.52
CA HIS A 128 2.36 -13.44 12.25
C HIS A 128 0.83 -13.51 12.30
N LYS A 129 0.23 -13.78 13.47
CA LYS A 129 -1.23 -13.94 13.59
C LYS A 129 -1.99 -12.68 13.20
N GLU A 130 -1.52 -11.51 13.61
CA GLU A 130 -2.16 -10.23 13.26
C GLU A 130 -2.15 -10.01 11.74
N PHE A 131 -1.01 -10.26 11.09
CA PHE A 131 -0.90 -10.20 9.62
C PHE A 131 -1.83 -11.20 8.93
N GLN A 132 -1.91 -12.44 9.43
CA GLN A 132 -2.79 -13.48 8.88
C GLN A 132 -4.27 -13.09 9.00
N GLU A 133 -4.70 -12.53 10.13
CA GLU A 133 -6.09 -12.10 10.34
C GLU A 133 -6.47 -10.91 9.45
N GLU A 134 -5.60 -9.93 9.31
CA GLU A 134 -5.80 -8.80 8.39
C GLU A 134 -5.83 -9.27 6.93
N PHE A 135 -4.94 -10.18 6.55
CA PHE A 135 -4.91 -10.74 5.20
C PHE A 135 -6.17 -11.57 4.89
N GLN A 136 -6.68 -12.33 5.86
CA GLN A 136 -7.97 -13.02 5.74
C GLN A 136 -9.15 -12.05 5.54
N LYS A 137 -9.18 -10.92 6.24
CA LYS A 137 -10.19 -9.88 6.02
C LYS A 137 -10.09 -9.31 4.59
N PHE A 138 -8.87 -9.11 4.10
CA PHE A 138 -8.62 -8.67 2.74
C PHE A 138 -9.12 -9.68 1.70
N GLU A 139 -8.81 -10.96 1.85
CA GLU A 139 -9.29 -12.06 0.99
C GLU A 139 -10.83 -12.09 0.95
N LYS A 140 -11.48 -12.00 2.11
CA LYS A 140 -12.94 -11.98 2.20
C LYS A 140 -13.56 -10.78 1.49
N LYS A 141 -12.96 -9.59 1.66
CA LYS A 141 -13.47 -8.34 1.08
C LYS A 141 -13.31 -8.32 -0.44
N ASN A 142 -12.21 -8.86 -0.95
CA ASN A 142 -11.91 -8.87 -2.38
C ASN A 142 -12.35 -10.14 -3.10
N GLN A 143 -12.93 -11.11 -2.37
CA GLN A 143 -13.39 -12.37 -2.93
C GLN A 143 -12.28 -13.08 -3.71
N CYS A 144 -11.09 -13.15 -3.10
CA CYS A 144 -9.91 -13.84 -3.62
C CYS A 144 -9.32 -14.76 -2.55
N CYS A 145 -8.46 -15.71 -2.94
CA CYS A 145 -7.81 -16.62 -2.00
C CYS A 145 -6.36 -16.87 -2.38
N GLY A 146 -5.44 -16.63 -1.44
CA GLY A 146 -4.00 -16.75 -1.58
C GLY A 146 -3.32 -15.52 -2.17
N LEU A 147 -1.98 -15.55 -2.21
CA LEU A 147 -1.15 -14.42 -2.63
C LEU A 147 -0.39 -14.69 -3.93
N LEU A 148 0.24 -15.87 -4.04
CA LEU A 148 1.06 -16.36 -5.16
C LEU A 148 0.47 -17.62 -5.81
N ASN A 149 0.28 -18.68 -5.03
CA ASN A 149 -0.15 -20.00 -5.54
C ASN A 149 -1.59 -20.32 -5.13
N GLY A 150 -2.33 -19.34 -4.62
CA GLY A 150 -3.71 -19.52 -4.19
C GLY A 150 -3.79 -20.15 -2.79
N PRO A 151 -4.74 -21.07 -2.54
CA PRO A 151 -4.97 -21.66 -1.21
C PRO A 151 -3.74 -22.35 -0.60
N THR A 152 -2.84 -22.86 -1.44
CA THR A 152 -1.61 -23.54 -1.00
C THR A 152 -0.66 -22.61 -0.26
N ASP A 153 -0.77 -21.29 -0.46
CA ASP A 153 0.05 -20.30 0.25
C ASP A 153 -0.23 -20.31 1.75
N TRP A 154 -1.39 -20.79 2.18
CA TRP A 154 -1.73 -20.95 3.60
C TRP A 154 -1.11 -22.20 4.24
N GLY A 155 -0.60 -23.14 3.45
CA GLY A 155 0.00 -24.39 3.96
C GLY A 155 -0.92 -25.12 4.95
N MET A 156 -0.39 -25.47 6.12
CA MET A 156 -1.18 -26.15 7.16
C MET A 156 -2.24 -25.24 7.81
N ASN A 157 -2.05 -23.92 7.79
CA ASN A 157 -2.96 -22.96 8.38
C ASN A 157 -4.29 -22.86 7.62
N PHE A 158 -4.35 -23.36 6.38
CA PHE A 158 -5.56 -23.35 5.57
C PHE A 158 -6.75 -24.02 6.27
N LYS A 159 -6.52 -25.15 6.94
CA LYS A 159 -7.58 -25.93 7.60
C LYS A 159 -8.10 -25.29 8.88
N SER A 160 -7.33 -24.41 9.54
CA SER A 160 -7.69 -23.87 10.85
C SER A 160 -8.65 -22.68 10.77
N SER A 161 -8.41 -21.75 9.85
CA SER A 161 -9.19 -20.50 9.78
C SER A 161 -9.47 -20.05 8.34
N SER A 162 -8.50 -20.16 7.43
CA SER A 162 -8.62 -19.59 6.07
C SER A 162 -9.60 -20.34 5.17
N SER A 163 -9.83 -21.64 5.41
CA SER A 163 -10.70 -22.46 4.55
C SER A 163 -12.16 -21.99 4.48
N LYS A 164 -12.71 -21.38 5.54
CA LYS A 164 -14.06 -20.80 5.52
C LYS A 164 -14.10 -19.43 4.84
N ILE A 165 -12.97 -18.73 4.83
CA ILE A 165 -12.84 -17.33 4.41
C ILE A 165 -12.69 -17.26 2.88
N CYS A 166 -12.00 -18.23 2.30
CA CYS A 166 -11.87 -18.41 0.86
C CYS A 166 -13.08 -19.06 0.18
N GLN A 167 -14.12 -19.47 0.94
CA GLN A 167 -15.23 -20.23 0.39
C GLN A 167 -16.11 -19.35 -0.51
N CYS A 168 -16.39 -19.86 -1.71
CA CYS A 168 -17.25 -19.20 -2.69
C CYS A 168 -18.66 -19.83 -2.69
N GLU A 169 -19.67 -18.97 -2.64
CA GLU A 169 -21.08 -19.35 -2.74
C GLU A 169 -21.53 -19.25 -4.22
N VAL A 170 -21.77 -20.39 -4.88
CA VAL A 170 -22.06 -20.47 -6.33
C VAL A 170 -23.52 -20.11 -6.67
N GLU A 171 -24.28 -19.52 -5.73
CA GLU A 171 -25.72 -19.25 -5.89
C GLU A 171 -26.07 -18.21 -6.96
N LYS A 172 -25.09 -17.50 -7.53
CA LYS A 172 -25.33 -16.47 -8.56
C LYS A 172 -24.65 -16.84 -9.88
N PRO A 173 -25.38 -16.87 -11.02
CA PRO A 173 -24.81 -17.25 -12.33
C PRO A 173 -23.70 -16.31 -12.82
N SER A 174 -23.58 -15.10 -12.26
CA SER A 174 -22.49 -14.16 -12.54
C SER A 174 -21.20 -14.40 -11.73
N LEU A 175 -21.20 -15.31 -10.75
CA LEU A 175 -20.05 -15.60 -9.86
C LEU A 175 -19.31 -16.89 -10.24
N SER A 176 -19.81 -17.65 -11.22
CA SER A 176 -19.20 -18.89 -11.73
C SER A 176 -17.73 -18.70 -12.14
N ASP A 177 -17.39 -17.59 -12.79
CA ASP A 177 -16.04 -17.37 -13.32
C ASP A 177 -15.00 -16.99 -12.25
N LEU A 178 -15.43 -16.58 -11.06
CA LEU A 178 -14.53 -16.21 -9.95
C LEU A 178 -14.14 -17.40 -9.07
N CYS A 179 -14.76 -18.57 -9.26
CA CYS A 179 -14.62 -19.68 -8.32
C CYS A 179 -13.92 -20.89 -8.96
N THR A 180 -13.15 -21.60 -8.16
CA THR A 180 -12.42 -22.81 -8.55
C THR A 180 -12.62 -23.89 -7.50
N ARG A 181 -12.50 -25.16 -7.90
CA ARG A 181 -12.65 -26.30 -6.99
C ARG A 181 -11.29 -26.64 -6.37
N TYR A 182 -11.23 -26.68 -5.05
CA TYR A 182 -10.05 -27.06 -4.27
C TYR A 182 -10.48 -27.87 -3.05
N ASP A 183 -9.90 -29.07 -2.86
CA ASP A 183 -10.18 -29.95 -1.71
C ASP A 183 -11.70 -30.15 -1.46
N ASP A 184 -12.40 -30.55 -2.54
CA ASP A 184 -13.86 -30.77 -2.62
C ASP A 184 -14.76 -29.58 -2.26
N ARG A 185 -14.21 -28.36 -2.25
CA ARG A 185 -14.94 -27.12 -1.99
C ARG A 185 -14.76 -26.11 -3.11
N TYR A 186 -15.75 -25.24 -3.30
CA TYR A 186 -15.64 -24.08 -4.17
C TYR A 186 -15.01 -22.93 -3.39
N ILE A 187 -13.93 -22.40 -3.93
CA ILE A 187 -13.18 -21.29 -3.36
C ILE A 187 -12.99 -20.19 -4.39
N TYR A 188 -12.71 -18.98 -3.94
CA TYR A 188 -12.34 -17.89 -4.84
C TYR A 188 -11.00 -18.15 -5.54
N LYS A 189 -10.90 -17.70 -6.79
CA LYS A 189 -9.64 -17.64 -7.55
C LYS A 189 -8.70 -16.60 -6.94
N ARG A 190 -7.41 -16.73 -7.29
CA ARG A 190 -6.39 -15.74 -6.95
C ARG A 190 -6.67 -14.40 -7.63
#